data_AF-G3J0A7-F1
#
_entry.id   AF-G3J0A7-F1
#
_cell.length_a   1.000
_cell.length_b   1.000
_cell.length_c   1.000
_cell.angle_alpha   90.00
_cell.angle_beta   90.00
_cell.angle_gamma   90.00
#
_symmetry.space_group_name_H-M   'P 1'
#
loop_
_entity.id
_entity.type
_entity.pdbx_description
1 polymer ?
#
loop_
_entity_poly.entity_id
_entity_poly.type
_entity_poly.pdbx_seq_one_letter_code
_entity_poly.pdbx_strand_id
1 'polypeptide(L)'
;MDYSLLTQLKPLIVKKYPLIMRLCWLKHKPSDFDLKDKLFHAFNSDDLDDNKINVNAIRFPDFSCNWDRFSKPISVRDRKNGSKNDGCFSITAEDSRYKDMATPCHDPLKEEKNYSHIEIRQLTKDENVFFEPPKKRKLEKEIQGWSRSQRLEYRMHLVNRLVREFEPLD
;
A
#
# COMPACT_ATOMS: atom_id res chain seq x y z
N MET A 1 -33.13 18.91 -33.84
CA MET A 1 -32.06 18.62 -32.87
C MET A 1 -30.76 18.69 -33.65
N ASP A 2 -30.00 19.74 -33.38
CA ASP A 2 -28.95 20.25 -34.25
C ASP A 2 -27.61 19.56 -33.95
N TYR A 3 -26.91 19.15 -35.01
CA TYR A 3 -25.63 18.44 -35.01
C TYR A 3 -24.46 19.42 -34.82
N SER A 4 -24.53 20.29 -33.80
CA SER A 4 -23.42 21.19 -33.40
C SER A 4 -22.53 20.60 -32.30
N LEU A 5 -22.73 19.31 -32.00
CA LEU A 5 -21.75 18.44 -31.37
C LEU A 5 -20.51 18.31 -32.29
N LEU A 6 -19.33 18.59 -31.72
CA LEU A 6 -17.99 18.07 -32.07
C LEU A 6 -16.91 19.03 -32.60
N THR A 7 -17.18 20.30 -32.93
CA THR A 7 -16.15 21.12 -33.62
C THR A 7 -15.59 22.32 -32.82
N GLN A 8 -16.02 22.59 -31.58
CA GLN A 8 -15.54 23.77 -30.84
C GLN A 8 -14.73 23.50 -29.57
N LEU A 9 -14.39 22.25 -29.28
CA LEU A 9 -13.53 21.92 -28.13
C LEU A 9 -12.32 21.06 -28.54
N LYS A 10 -11.37 21.70 -29.22
CA LYS A 10 -9.92 21.49 -29.12
C LYS A 10 -9.22 22.58 -29.97
N PRO A 11 -8.11 23.22 -29.56
CA PRO A 11 -7.15 22.81 -28.52
C PRO A 11 -6.67 24.00 -27.66
N LEU A 12 -7.25 24.27 -26.49
CA LEU A 12 -6.75 25.34 -25.60
C LEU A 12 -6.25 24.85 -24.23
N ILE A 13 -6.16 23.53 -24.04
CA ILE A 13 -5.56 22.93 -22.84
C ILE A 13 -4.54 21.86 -23.26
N VAL A 14 -3.61 22.23 -24.16
CA VAL A 14 -2.41 21.41 -24.46
C VAL A 14 -1.14 22.27 -24.35
N LYS A 15 -1.19 23.35 -23.57
CA LYS A 15 0.02 24.09 -23.21
C LYS A 15 0.11 24.17 -21.69
N LYS A 16 1.17 23.53 -21.18
CA LYS A 16 1.82 23.76 -19.88
C LYS A 16 1.57 22.88 -18.66
N TYR A 17 0.83 21.77 -18.73
CA TYR A 17 0.90 20.73 -17.70
C TYR A 17 0.85 19.34 -18.34
N PRO A 18 1.87 18.48 -18.15
CA PRO A 18 1.89 17.18 -18.80
C PRO A 18 0.74 16.32 -18.24
N LEU A 19 0.21 15.42 -19.08
CA LEU A 19 -0.83 14.43 -18.76
C LEU A 19 -0.65 13.71 -17.41
N ILE A 20 0.57 13.73 -16.85
CA ILE A 20 0.98 13.17 -15.56
C ILE A 20 0.09 13.66 -14.41
N MET A 21 -0.32 14.94 -14.34
CA MET A 21 -1.16 15.40 -13.23
C MET A 21 -2.63 14.93 -13.28
N ARG A 22 -3.10 14.39 -14.42
CA ARG A 22 -4.48 13.87 -14.55
C ARG A 22 -4.59 12.39 -14.16
N LEU A 23 -3.48 11.66 -14.10
CA LEU A 23 -3.47 10.22 -13.80
C LEU A 23 -3.36 9.93 -12.30
N CYS A 24 -2.82 10.86 -11.51
CA CYS A 24 -2.64 10.66 -10.07
C CYS A 24 -3.95 10.59 -9.27
N TRP A 25 -5.12 10.91 -9.86
CA TRP A 25 -6.39 11.00 -9.15
C TRP A 25 -7.25 9.73 -9.23
N LEU A 26 -6.81 8.74 -9.98
CA LEU A 26 -7.57 7.51 -10.21
C LEU A 26 -7.24 6.47 -9.13
N LYS A 27 -8.28 5.89 -8.54
CA LYS A 27 -8.12 4.73 -7.66
C LYS A 27 -7.68 3.54 -8.51
N HIS A 28 -6.66 2.83 -8.05
CA HIS A 28 -6.11 1.65 -8.70
C HIS A 28 -6.69 0.38 -8.07
N LYS A 29 -6.77 -0.68 -8.85
CA LYS A 29 -7.24 -1.99 -8.40
C LYS A 29 -6.04 -2.84 -7.96
N PRO A 30 -6.26 -3.88 -7.15
CA PRO A 30 -5.22 -4.86 -6.85
C PRO A 30 -4.55 -5.44 -8.11
N SER A 31 -5.28 -5.61 -9.21
CA SER A 31 -4.72 -6.06 -10.50
C SER A 31 -3.68 -5.12 -11.13
N ASP A 32 -3.60 -3.87 -10.69
CA ASP A 32 -2.72 -2.85 -11.31
C ASP A 32 -1.28 -2.88 -10.75
N PHE A 33 -1.07 -3.60 -9.65
CA PHE A 33 0.25 -3.81 -9.04
C PHE A 33 1.05 -4.81 -9.86
N ASP A 34 2.24 -4.40 -10.29
CA ASP A 34 3.27 -5.33 -10.74
C ASP A 34 3.81 -6.06 -9.50
N LEU A 35 4.12 -7.34 -9.66
CA LEU A 35 4.69 -8.19 -8.61
C LEU A 35 5.96 -7.57 -7.99
N LYS A 36 6.74 -6.84 -8.79
CA LYS A 36 7.99 -6.20 -8.36
C LYS A 36 7.81 -4.81 -7.78
N ASP A 37 6.60 -4.24 -7.82
CA ASP A 37 6.35 -2.93 -7.21
C ASP A 37 6.68 -3.00 -5.72
N LYS A 38 7.41 -1.98 -5.23
CA LYS A 38 7.75 -1.86 -3.82
C LYS A 38 6.66 -1.13 -3.03
N LEU A 39 6.46 -1.59 -1.81
CA LEU A 39 5.52 -1.08 -0.82
C LEU A 39 6.33 -0.63 0.40
N PHE A 40 6.37 0.67 0.64
CA PHE A 40 7.14 1.29 1.71
C PHE A 40 6.35 1.34 3.01
N HIS A 41 6.87 0.70 4.05
CA HIS A 41 6.30 0.67 5.39
C HIS A 41 7.21 1.40 6.37
N ALA A 42 6.66 2.37 7.08
CA ALA A 42 7.35 3.08 8.15
C ALA A 42 7.37 2.25 9.44
N PHE A 43 8.45 2.35 10.20
CA PHE A 43 8.61 1.73 11.52
C PHE A 43 9.37 2.69 12.45
N ASN A 44 9.26 2.53 13.76
CA ASN A 44 10.06 3.28 14.72
C ASN A 44 11.09 2.39 15.44
N SER A 45 11.93 2.97 16.31
CA SER A 45 12.93 2.21 17.07
C SER A 45 12.31 1.09 17.93
N ASP A 46 11.10 1.29 18.44
CA ASP A 46 10.41 0.32 19.31
C ASP A 46 9.88 -0.89 18.54
N ASP A 47 9.76 -0.77 17.21
CA ASP A 47 9.40 -1.87 16.31
C ASP A 47 10.59 -2.80 16.01
N LEU A 48 11.80 -2.48 16.50
CA LEU A 48 13.02 -3.25 16.26
C LEU A 48 13.37 -4.18 17.44
N ASP A 49 13.85 -5.38 17.10
CA ASP A 49 14.50 -6.34 17.98
C ASP A 49 15.86 -6.71 17.36
N ASP A 50 16.97 -6.41 18.05
CA ASP A 50 18.34 -6.57 17.54
C ASP A 50 18.54 -6.01 16.11
N ASN A 51 18.09 -4.78 15.86
CA ASN A 51 18.11 -4.13 14.54
C ASN A 51 17.34 -4.88 13.44
N LYS A 52 16.38 -5.74 13.77
CA LYS A 52 15.45 -6.35 12.82
C LYS A 52 14.02 -6.01 13.21
N ILE A 53 13.09 -5.97 12.25
CA ILE A 53 11.68 -5.75 12.60
C ILE A 53 11.19 -6.91 13.46
N ASN A 54 10.63 -6.56 14.62
CA ASN A 54 9.92 -7.51 15.45
C ASN A 54 8.73 -8.06 14.67
N VAL A 55 8.60 -9.39 14.62
CA VAL A 55 7.49 -10.07 13.92
C VAL A 55 6.13 -9.55 14.39
N ASN A 56 6.00 -9.13 15.65
CA ASN A 56 4.75 -8.59 16.20
C ASN A 56 4.48 -7.12 15.82
N ALA A 57 5.49 -6.38 15.33
CA ALA A 57 5.32 -5.01 14.84
C ALA A 57 4.54 -4.98 13.51
N ILE A 58 4.60 -6.05 12.71
CA ILE A 58 3.78 -6.19 11.50
C ILE A 58 2.31 -6.37 11.89
N ARG A 59 1.57 -5.27 11.81
CA ARG A 59 0.14 -5.22 12.08
C ARG A 59 -0.61 -6.04 11.03
N PHE A 60 -1.54 -6.84 11.51
CA PHE A 60 -2.42 -7.68 10.70
C PHE A 60 -3.80 -7.59 11.34
N PRO A 61 -4.90 -7.47 10.58
CA PRO A 61 -5.09 -7.85 9.17
C PRO A 61 -4.71 -6.82 8.11
N ASP A 62 -4.59 -5.56 8.50
CA ASP A 62 -4.37 -4.44 7.59
C ASP A 62 -3.17 -3.62 8.08
N PHE A 63 -2.23 -3.30 7.18
CA PHE A 63 -1.18 -2.33 7.49
C PHE A 63 -0.87 -1.40 6.32
N SER A 64 -0.63 -0.14 6.69
CA SER A 64 -0.43 0.98 5.79
C SER A 64 0.95 0.99 5.15
N CYS A 65 1.00 1.21 3.84
CA CYS A 65 2.24 1.45 3.10
C CYS A 65 2.07 2.61 2.10
N ASN A 66 3.18 3.00 1.46
CA ASN A 66 3.17 3.83 0.26
C ASN A 66 3.67 3.02 -0.94
N TRP A 67 3.06 3.21 -2.11
CA TRP A 67 3.44 2.56 -3.36
C TRP A 67 4.56 3.34 -4.07
N ASP A 68 5.62 2.63 -4.47
CA ASP A 68 6.80 3.18 -5.14
C ASP A 68 6.54 3.95 -6.44
N ARG A 69 5.48 3.60 -7.18
CA ARG A 69 5.07 4.34 -8.38
C ARG A 69 4.73 5.80 -8.09
N PHE A 70 4.33 6.12 -6.86
CA PHE A 70 3.84 7.44 -6.47
C PHE A 70 4.62 8.05 -5.30
N SER A 71 5.60 7.34 -4.74
CA SER A 71 6.33 7.73 -3.54
C SER A 71 7.78 7.29 -3.58
N LYS A 72 8.62 7.97 -2.81
CA LYS A 72 9.94 7.46 -2.45
C LYS A 72 9.88 6.88 -1.02
N PRO A 73 10.87 6.08 -0.60
CA PRO A 73 10.94 5.61 0.79
C PRO A 73 10.82 6.77 1.78
N ILE A 74 11.59 7.85 1.57
CA ILE A 74 11.65 8.98 2.51
C ILE A 74 10.31 9.68 2.73
N SER A 75 9.41 9.61 1.75
CA SER A 75 8.11 10.27 1.78
C SER A 75 7.18 9.71 2.86
N VAL A 76 7.48 8.55 3.44
CA VAL A 76 6.71 8.01 4.58
C VAL A 76 6.83 8.88 5.84
N ARG A 77 7.89 9.70 5.95
CA ARG A 77 8.07 10.68 7.04
C ARG A 77 7.17 11.90 6.89
N ASP A 78 6.81 12.25 5.66
CA ASP A 78 6.12 13.50 5.33
C ASP A 78 4.59 13.39 5.45
N ARG A 79 4.06 12.25 5.92
CA ARG A 79 2.62 12.04 6.13
C ARG A 79 2.11 12.78 7.37
N LYS A 80 0.80 13.05 7.43
CA LYS A 80 0.17 13.59 8.64
C LYS A 80 0.33 12.56 9.77
N ASN A 81 0.98 12.96 10.86
CA ASN A 81 1.41 12.10 11.97
C ASN A 81 2.58 11.14 11.66
N GLY A 82 3.31 11.34 10.56
CA GLY A 82 4.61 10.69 10.36
C GLY A 82 5.60 11.21 11.39
N SER A 83 6.37 10.31 12.00
CA SER A 83 7.48 10.74 12.85
C SER A 83 8.69 10.98 11.97
N LYS A 84 9.44 12.06 12.26
CA LYS A 84 10.75 12.26 11.62
C LYS A 84 11.73 11.14 11.97
N ASN A 85 11.52 10.51 13.12
CA ASN A 85 12.33 9.42 13.63
C ASN A 85 11.89 8.06 13.07
N ASP A 86 10.85 7.99 12.23
CA ASP A 86 10.49 6.74 11.57
C ASP A 86 11.61 6.32 10.61
N GLY A 87 11.96 5.03 10.62
CA GLY A 87 12.69 4.31 9.58
C GLY A 87 11.74 3.79 8.48
N CYS A 88 12.29 3.16 7.44
CA CYS A 88 11.49 2.54 6.38
C CYS A 88 12.04 1.20 5.91
N PHE A 89 11.15 0.22 5.81
CA PHE A 89 11.36 -0.99 5.05
C PHE A 89 10.56 -0.96 3.76
N SER A 90 10.97 -1.76 2.77
CA SER A 90 10.15 -2.10 1.62
C SER A 90 9.86 -3.59 1.59
N ILE A 91 8.70 -3.91 1.02
CA ILE A 91 8.33 -5.26 0.60
C ILE A 91 7.76 -5.21 -0.81
N THR A 92 7.89 -6.30 -1.56
CA THR A 92 7.29 -6.35 -2.91
C THR A 92 5.79 -6.67 -2.84
N ALA A 93 5.05 -6.30 -3.89
CA ALA A 93 3.67 -6.71 -4.04
C ALA A 93 3.52 -8.24 -4.11
N GLU A 94 4.49 -8.95 -4.68
CA GLU A 94 4.57 -10.42 -4.69
C GLU A 94 4.60 -11.00 -3.28
N ASP A 95 5.55 -10.54 -2.45
CA ASP A 95 5.72 -11.05 -1.09
C ASP A 95 4.53 -10.71 -0.19
N SER A 96 3.89 -9.55 -0.42
CA SER A 96 2.67 -9.17 0.29
C SER A 96 1.47 -10.08 -0.02
N ARG A 97 1.50 -10.80 -1.15
CA ARG A 97 0.44 -11.72 -1.60
C ARG A 97 0.63 -13.16 -1.12
N TYR A 98 1.48 -13.38 -0.13
CA TYR A 98 1.84 -14.72 0.34
C TYR A 98 0.64 -15.65 0.53
N LYS A 99 0.61 -16.75 -0.24
CA LYS A 99 -0.43 -17.80 -0.22
C LYS A 99 -1.86 -17.25 -0.32
N ASP A 100 -2.07 -16.21 -1.12
CA ASP A 100 -3.36 -15.53 -1.27
C ASP A 100 -3.94 -15.01 0.06
N MET A 101 -3.10 -14.77 1.07
CA MET A 101 -3.57 -14.35 2.40
C MET A 101 -3.90 -12.86 2.45
N ALA A 102 -3.25 -12.05 1.63
CA ALA A 102 -3.43 -10.62 1.60
C ALA A 102 -3.18 -10.05 0.20
N THR A 103 -3.59 -8.81 -0.02
CA THR A 103 -3.30 -8.08 -1.26
C THR A 103 -3.18 -6.58 -1.01
N PRO A 104 -2.26 -5.89 -1.72
CA PRO A 104 -2.19 -4.44 -1.67
C PRO A 104 -3.43 -3.82 -2.34
N CYS A 105 -4.04 -2.88 -1.63
CA CYS A 105 -5.21 -2.13 -2.06
C CYS A 105 -4.85 -0.65 -2.14
N HIS A 106 -4.96 -0.04 -3.33
CA HIS A 106 -4.74 1.40 -3.46
C HIS A 106 -5.83 2.17 -2.71
N ASP A 107 -5.39 2.95 -1.71
CA ASP A 107 -6.29 3.68 -0.83
C ASP A 107 -5.88 5.15 -0.69
N PRO A 108 -6.01 5.97 -1.74
CA PRO A 108 -5.50 7.33 -1.72
C PRO A 108 -6.19 8.19 -0.65
N LEU A 109 -5.39 8.87 0.18
CA LEU A 109 -5.89 9.81 1.19
C LEU A 109 -6.16 11.16 0.52
N LYS A 110 -7.43 11.39 0.15
CA LYS A 110 -7.87 12.59 -0.57
C LYS A 110 -7.58 13.88 0.19
N GLU A 111 -7.78 13.87 1.51
CA GLU A 111 -7.60 15.06 2.36
C GLU A 111 -6.13 15.54 2.39
N GLU A 112 -5.20 14.59 2.35
CA GLU A 112 -3.75 14.85 2.38
C GLU A 112 -3.12 14.87 0.99
N LYS A 113 -3.93 14.67 -0.07
CA LYS A 113 -3.48 14.45 -1.45
C LYS A 113 -2.38 13.37 -1.54
N ASN A 114 -2.41 12.39 -0.64
CA ASN A 114 -1.46 11.29 -0.63
C ASN A 114 -2.03 10.14 -1.49
N TYR A 115 -1.70 10.20 -2.78
CA TYR A 115 -2.06 9.18 -3.78
C TYR A 115 -1.14 7.97 -3.76
N SER A 116 -0.10 7.99 -2.94
CA SER A 116 0.77 6.82 -2.79
C SER A 116 0.25 5.85 -1.74
N HIS A 117 -0.69 6.28 -0.89
CA HIS A 117 -1.15 5.48 0.22
C HIS A 117 -1.85 4.21 -0.26
N ILE A 118 -1.42 3.09 0.30
CA ILE A 118 -2.02 1.78 0.11
C ILE A 118 -2.23 1.10 1.46
N GLU A 119 -3.12 0.13 1.49
CA GLU A 119 -3.30 -0.79 2.60
C GLU A 119 -3.07 -2.21 2.11
N ILE A 120 -2.20 -2.97 2.74
CA ILE A 120 -2.13 -4.42 2.52
C ILE A 120 -3.22 -5.03 3.37
N ARG A 121 -4.25 -5.59 2.73
CA ARG A 121 -5.45 -6.10 3.40
C ARG A 121 -5.57 -7.60 3.32
N GLN A 122 -6.07 -8.22 4.39
CA GLN A 122 -6.30 -9.66 4.45
C GLN A 122 -7.47 -10.12 3.55
N LEU A 123 -7.26 -11.23 2.85
CA LEU A 123 -8.23 -11.98 2.07
C LEU A 123 -8.82 -13.15 2.88
N THR A 124 -10.05 -13.56 2.55
CA THR A 124 -10.56 -14.88 2.99
C THR A 124 -9.93 -16.00 2.16
N LYS A 125 -10.11 -17.27 2.55
CA LYS A 125 -9.54 -18.42 1.82
C LYS A 125 -10.09 -18.60 0.40
N ASP A 126 -11.29 -18.08 0.14
CA ASP A 126 -11.98 -18.21 -1.15
C ASP A 126 -11.78 -16.98 -2.04
N GLU A 127 -11.14 -15.93 -1.51
CA GLU A 127 -10.83 -14.70 -2.25
C GLU A 127 -9.45 -14.82 -2.91
N ASN A 128 -9.35 -14.43 -4.19
CA ASN A 128 -8.07 -14.39 -4.89
C ASN A 128 -7.33 -13.06 -4.66
N VAL A 129 -6.04 -13.03 -4.99
CA VAL A 129 -5.17 -11.83 -4.82
C VAL A 129 -5.58 -10.58 -5.60
N PHE A 130 -6.50 -10.68 -6.57
CA PHE A 130 -7.01 -9.53 -7.31
C PHE A 130 -8.34 -8.99 -6.77
N PHE A 131 -8.95 -9.69 -5.82
CA PHE A 131 -10.10 -9.20 -5.09
C PHE A 131 -9.70 -8.01 -4.22
N GLU A 132 -10.53 -6.97 -4.14
CA GLU A 132 -10.28 -5.82 -3.24
C GLU A 132 -11.14 -5.95 -1.98
N PRO A 133 -10.57 -6.35 -0.81
CA PRO A 133 -11.32 -6.39 0.44
C PRO A 133 -11.90 -5.02 0.81
N PRO A 134 -13.13 -4.96 1.35
CA PRO A 134 -13.71 -3.75 1.89
C PRO A 134 -12.86 -3.22 3.04
N LYS A 135 -12.78 -1.90 3.15
CA LYS A 135 -12.09 -1.21 4.24
C LYS A 135 -12.68 -1.60 5.60
N LYS A 136 -11.82 -1.69 6.62
CA LYS A 136 -12.22 -1.93 8.02
C LYS A 136 -13.10 -3.17 8.18
N ARG A 137 -12.88 -4.20 7.34
CA ARG A 137 -13.59 -5.48 7.42
C ARG A 137 -13.41 -6.01 8.84
N LYS A 138 -14.50 -6.11 9.60
CA LYS A 138 -14.48 -6.77 10.91
C LYS A 138 -14.33 -8.25 10.64
N LEU A 139 -13.20 -8.76 11.07
CA LEU A 139 -12.81 -10.11 10.88
C LEU A 139 -13.22 -10.89 12.13
N GLU A 140 -14.44 -11.44 12.12
CA GLU A 140 -14.94 -12.25 13.22
C GLU A 140 -14.10 -13.52 13.39
N LYS A 141 -13.96 -13.98 14.64
CA LYS A 141 -13.03 -15.05 15.05
C LYS A 141 -13.23 -16.39 14.34
N GLU A 142 -14.41 -16.64 13.77
CA GLU A 142 -14.77 -17.91 13.10
C GLU A 142 -14.94 -17.80 11.58
N ILE A 143 -14.98 -16.58 11.02
CA ILE A 143 -15.19 -16.34 9.58
C ILE A 143 -13.86 -16.29 8.80
N GLN A 144 -12.74 -16.21 9.52
CA GLN A 144 -11.43 -16.09 8.90
C GLN A 144 -10.82 -17.46 8.66
N GLY A 145 -10.83 -17.91 7.40
CA GLY A 145 -10.18 -19.15 6.99
C GLY A 145 -8.71 -19.31 7.42
N TRP A 146 -8.05 -18.26 7.91
CA TRP A 146 -6.65 -18.25 8.34
C TRP A 146 -6.48 -18.42 9.86
N SER A 147 -5.78 -19.46 10.30
CA SER A 147 -5.48 -19.74 11.72
C SER A 147 -4.43 -18.77 12.31
N ARG A 148 -4.30 -18.74 13.64
CA ARG A 148 -3.25 -17.95 14.33
C ARG A 148 -1.83 -18.32 13.86
N SER A 149 -1.59 -19.62 13.65
CA SER A 149 -0.30 -20.12 13.16
C SER A 149 -0.01 -19.64 11.73
N GLN A 150 -1.01 -19.68 10.84
CA GLN A 150 -0.86 -19.19 9.47
C GLN A 150 -0.59 -17.68 9.41
N ARG A 151 -1.23 -16.90 10.30
CA ARG A 151 -0.94 -15.45 10.40
C ARG A 151 0.46 -15.16 10.93
N LEU A 152 0.94 -15.97 11.88
CA LEU A 152 2.32 -15.86 12.36
C LEU A 152 3.30 -16.20 11.23
N GLU A 153 3.03 -17.26 10.48
CA GLU A 153 3.81 -17.66 9.31
C GLU A 153 3.87 -16.52 8.27
N TYR A 154 2.75 -15.86 7.99
CA TYR A 154 2.71 -14.68 7.12
C TYR A 154 3.60 -13.55 7.65
N ARG A 155 3.52 -13.19 8.93
CA ARG A 155 4.38 -12.14 9.50
C ARG A 155 5.86 -12.50 9.40
N MET A 156 6.22 -13.74 9.72
CA MET A 156 7.60 -14.23 9.58
C MET A 156 8.06 -14.19 8.12
N HIS A 157 7.20 -14.57 7.18
CA HIS A 157 7.47 -14.49 5.74
C HIS A 157 7.81 -13.06 5.32
N LEU A 158 7.01 -12.07 5.76
CA LEU A 158 7.26 -10.67 5.44
C LEU A 158 8.59 -10.21 6.04
N VAL A 159 8.80 -10.41 7.36
CA VAL A 159 10.02 -9.98 8.06
C VAL A 159 11.29 -10.53 7.40
N ASN A 160 11.27 -11.78 6.96
CA ASN A 160 12.41 -12.41 6.28
C ASN A 160 12.72 -11.85 4.89
N ARG A 161 11.83 -11.02 4.34
CA ARG A 161 11.94 -10.42 2.99
C ARG A 161 11.96 -8.90 2.98
N LEU A 162 11.73 -8.26 4.14
CA LEU A 162 11.82 -6.81 4.25
C LEU A 162 13.22 -6.34 3.86
N VAL A 163 13.28 -5.34 2.97
CA VAL A 163 14.52 -4.67 2.61
C VAL A 163 14.56 -3.34 3.33
N ARG A 164 15.62 -3.13 4.14
CA ARG A 164 15.79 -1.86 4.84
C ARG A 164 16.14 -0.77 3.83
N GLU A 165 15.33 0.28 3.77
CA GLU A 165 15.56 1.43 2.87
C GLU A 165 16.29 2.56 3.61
N PHE A 166 15.98 2.80 4.89
CA PHE A 166 16.75 3.67 5.78
C PHE A 166 16.41 3.44 7.27
N GLU A 167 17.28 3.95 8.14
CA GLU A 167 17.17 3.86 9.60
C GLU A 167 16.29 4.97 10.21
N PRO A 168 15.70 4.72 11.39
CA PRO A 168 15.20 5.77 12.28
C PRO A 168 16.21 6.90 12.46
N LEU A 169 15.73 8.14 12.59
CA LEU A 169 16.56 9.24 13.07
C LEU A 169 16.53 9.25 14.59
N ASP A 170 17.68 9.55 15.21
CA ASP A 170 17.80 9.75 16.65
C ASP A 170 17.04 11.00 17.12
#